data_AF-A0A919DDW6-F1
#
_entry.id   AF-A0A919DDW6-F1
#
_cell.length_a   1.000
_cell.length_b   1.000
_cell.length_c   1.000
_cell.angle_alpha   90.00
_cell.angle_beta   90.00
_cell.angle_gamma   90.00
#
_symmetry.space_group_name_H-M   'P 1'
#
loop_
_entity.id
_entity.type
_entity.pdbx_description
1 polymer ?
#
loop_
_entity_poly.entity_id
_entity_poly.type
_entity_poly.pdbx_seq_one_letter_code
_entity_poly.pdbx_strand_id
1 'polypeptide(L)'
;MTTRATGGDPHATPSATPSAAEYAQVVRRLTRAATRSGAALVADVTALADGRAALVDPLAGAGHSTPRSAGAAGLRAVTQPQAHSRLSLHQVSGADGPVLVLAPGPAASASLVTLTAQTAVDLLRVRARRAEEARGAEQRLHTAVLRLLLRGRADTAAEVLGTSATHATVYRLTGPGAGAAHEALWRATQTEASGAGPRVLVCLDGAELAVVACHGAPDPRGADGDQHPTRPLLARLTERHQLVGGEAAPAPLDMFVTAWAEAGAARTGAAVGRIAAAHGLAAHGLLHVVPPDRLAAWSAAVLLPLDGEQRRTLEAWLRSGSAQAATAALGVSEGTVRTRLRGVGARLAADLDHPTVQAQLLLALRVPAGPARATAAVPVLPHPPVPDALLGREHARGWASALLEPLDKRLRIALRCWLAHRGRTAPAAAELVLHRTTLTTWLGECGRALGLDLSSATVRAELRLAVETAAAPDDVPAALPRRGGRTYRGARP
;
A
#
# COMPACT_ATOMS: atom_id res chain seq x y z
N MET A 1 60.89 60.66 -13.20
CA MET A 1 60.73 60.21 -14.61
C MET A 1 59.65 59.15 -14.63
N THR A 2 58.67 59.30 -15.56
CA THR A 2 57.63 58.33 -16.01
C THR A 2 56.61 57.79 -14.98
N THR A 3 55.36 58.26 -14.86
CA THR A 3 54.12 58.22 -15.70
C THR A 3 53.19 57.00 -15.50
N ARG A 4 51.90 57.32 -15.23
CA ARG A 4 50.63 56.60 -15.58
C ARG A 4 50.33 55.27 -14.85
N ALA A 5 49.09 54.88 -14.54
CA ALA A 5 47.76 55.37 -14.92
C ALA A 5 46.71 54.94 -13.87
N THR A 6 45.78 55.85 -13.56
CA THR A 6 44.49 55.59 -12.92
C THR A 6 43.52 55.00 -13.96
N GLY A 7 43.21 53.71 -13.83
CA GLY A 7 42.09 53.07 -14.52
C GLY A 7 40.89 53.07 -13.59
N GLY A 8 39.90 53.92 -13.88
CA GLY A 8 38.57 53.85 -13.27
C GLY A 8 37.76 52.75 -13.95
N ASP A 9 37.14 51.89 -13.14
CA ASP A 9 36.12 50.96 -13.62
C ASP A 9 34.75 51.66 -13.71
N PRO A 10 34.00 51.46 -14.81
CA PRO A 10 32.76 52.17 -15.09
C PRO A 10 31.56 51.48 -14.43
N HIS A 11 30.66 52.30 -13.90
CA HIS A 11 29.22 52.06 -13.74
C HIS A 11 28.77 50.64 -13.36
N ALA A 12 28.67 50.39 -12.05
CA ALA A 12 27.56 49.60 -11.54
C ALA A 12 26.27 50.37 -11.83
N THR A 13 25.58 50.03 -12.92
CA THR A 13 24.22 50.51 -13.20
C THR A 13 23.32 50.17 -12.00
N PRO A 14 22.59 51.14 -11.43
CA PRO A 14 21.65 50.85 -10.36
C PRO A 14 20.61 49.86 -10.89
N SER A 15 20.34 48.80 -10.13
CA SER A 15 19.30 47.82 -10.45
C SER A 15 17.98 48.56 -10.63
N ALA A 16 17.53 48.71 -11.87
CA ALA A 16 16.28 49.40 -12.17
C ALA A 16 15.16 48.72 -11.37
N THR A 17 14.51 49.50 -10.50
CA THR A 17 13.29 49.08 -9.85
C THR A 17 12.24 48.81 -10.94
N PRO A 18 11.50 47.70 -10.86
CA PRO A 18 10.49 47.37 -11.87
C PRO A 18 9.48 48.52 -11.96
N SER A 19 9.08 48.86 -13.18
CA SER A 19 8.07 49.88 -13.41
C SER A 19 6.73 49.46 -12.79
N ALA A 20 5.87 50.43 -12.44
CA ALA A 20 4.55 50.15 -11.90
C ALA A 20 3.69 49.26 -12.84
N ALA A 21 3.90 49.38 -14.16
CA ALA A 21 3.24 48.57 -15.17
C ALA A 21 3.73 47.10 -15.15
N GLU A 22 5.04 46.89 -15.04
CA GLU A 22 5.64 45.54 -14.91
C GLU A 22 5.21 44.87 -13.61
N TYR A 23 5.18 45.62 -12.50
CA TYR A 23 4.68 45.14 -11.21
C TYR A 23 3.25 44.62 -11.35
N ALA A 24 2.35 45.43 -11.92
CA ALA A 24 0.96 45.04 -12.11
C ALA A 24 0.80 43.83 -13.05
N GLN A 25 1.66 43.69 -14.06
CA GLN A 25 1.65 42.55 -14.97
C GLN A 25 2.08 41.24 -14.29
N VAL A 26 3.18 41.28 -13.52
CA VAL A 26 3.68 40.13 -12.75
C VAL A 26 2.61 39.65 -11.77
N VAL A 27 2.05 40.57 -10.97
CA VAL A 27 1.02 40.23 -9.98
C VAL A 27 -0.20 39.62 -10.68
N ARG A 28 -0.73 40.23 -11.74
CA ARG A 28 -1.89 39.67 -12.48
C ARG A 28 -1.62 38.29 -13.04
N ARG A 29 -0.42 38.05 -13.60
CA ARG A 29 -0.04 36.74 -14.14
C ARG A 29 0.01 35.70 -13.04
N LEU A 30 0.71 35.98 -11.94
CA LEU A 30 0.83 35.06 -10.80
C LEU A 30 -0.51 34.81 -10.12
N THR A 31 -1.38 35.83 -9.96
CA THR A 31 -2.72 35.64 -9.41
C THR A 31 -3.56 34.69 -10.28
N ARG A 32 -3.57 34.88 -11.62
CA ARG A 32 -4.26 33.95 -12.54
C ARG A 32 -3.67 32.54 -12.51
N ALA A 33 -2.35 32.42 -12.33
CA ALA A 33 -1.70 31.13 -12.17
C ALA A 33 -2.15 30.45 -10.88
N ALA A 34 -2.13 31.19 -9.78
CA ALA A 34 -2.53 30.75 -8.45
C ALA A 34 -4.01 30.36 -8.37
N THR A 35 -4.91 30.96 -9.16
CA THR A 35 -6.31 30.52 -9.21
C THR A 35 -6.48 29.19 -9.94
N ARG A 36 -5.62 28.87 -10.92
CA ARG A 36 -5.65 27.59 -11.64
C ARG A 36 -5.10 26.45 -10.80
N SER A 37 -3.85 26.55 -10.33
CA SER A 37 -3.23 25.51 -9.49
C SER A 37 -1.90 25.98 -8.87
N GLY A 38 -1.42 25.26 -7.86
CA GLY A 38 -0.07 25.45 -7.32
C GLY A 38 1.01 25.14 -8.36
N ALA A 39 0.80 24.12 -9.20
CA ALA A 39 1.71 23.78 -10.30
C ALA A 39 1.81 24.89 -11.34
N ALA A 40 0.67 25.48 -11.74
CA ALA A 40 0.65 26.61 -12.66
C ALA A 40 1.37 27.83 -12.08
N LEU A 41 1.20 28.09 -10.78
CA LEU A 41 1.94 29.15 -10.08
C LEU A 41 3.45 28.90 -10.12
N VAL A 42 3.91 27.69 -9.78
CA VAL A 42 5.35 27.35 -9.82
C VAL A 42 5.92 27.43 -11.24
N ALA A 43 5.15 27.04 -12.26
CA ALA A 43 5.56 27.17 -13.65
C ALA A 43 5.68 28.65 -14.09
N ASP A 44 4.73 29.50 -13.71
CA ASP A 44 4.78 30.94 -14.03
C ASP A 44 5.88 31.68 -13.25
N VAL A 45 6.14 31.28 -12.00
CA VAL A 45 7.31 31.76 -11.23
C VAL A 45 8.61 31.40 -11.95
N THR A 46 8.71 30.15 -12.43
CA THR A 46 9.89 29.68 -13.16
C THR A 46 10.12 30.49 -14.44
N ALA A 47 9.05 30.75 -15.19
CA ALA A 47 9.11 31.54 -16.42
C ALA A 47 9.49 33.01 -16.18
N LEU A 48 9.03 33.61 -15.07
CA LEU A 48 9.35 34.99 -14.71
C LEU A 48 10.77 35.15 -14.13
N ALA A 49 11.30 34.11 -13.48
CA ALA A 49 12.66 34.08 -12.97
C ALA A 49 13.69 33.55 -13.98
N ASP A 50 13.26 33.21 -15.21
CA ASP A 50 14.06 32.59 -16.27
C ASP A 50 14.92 31.40 -15.77
N GLY A 51 14.34 30.59 -14.90
CA GLY A 51 15.12 29.74 -14.01
C GLY A 51 14.51 28.39 -13.70
N ARG A 52 14.56 27.99 -12.43
CA ARG A 52 13.93 26.79 -11.90
C ARG A 52 13.23 27.12 -10.59
N ALA A 53 12.05 26.56 -10.37
CA ALA A 53 11.38 26.67 -9.09
C ALA A 53 10.82 25.33 -8.63
N ALA A 54 10.82 25.12 -7.31
CA ALA A 54 10.21 23.97 -6.69
C ALA A 54 9.52 24.39 -5.38
N LEU A 55 8.28 23.94 -5.19
CA LEU A 55 7.60 23.97 -3.90
C LEU A 55 7.85 22.64 -3.20
N VAL A 56 8.53 22.69 -2.08
CA VAL A 56 9.01 21.51 -1.36
C VAL A 56 8.50 21.54 0.06
N ASP A 57 7.89 20.45 0.51
CA ASP A 57 7.64 20.20 1.93
C ASP A 57 8.74 19.25 2.44
N PRO A 58 9.47 19.58 3.52
CA PRO A 58 10.55 18.73 4.05
C PRO A 58 10.09 17.31 4.43
N LEU A 59 8.81 17.13 4.73
CA LEU A 59 8.21 15.86 5.15
C LEU A 59 7.59 15.11 3.97
N ALA A 60 6.89 15.82 3.08
CA ALA A 60 6.18 15.20 1.96
C ALA A 60 7.04 15.05 0.70
N GLY A 61 8.10 15.84 0.56
CA GLY A 61 8.93 15.93 -0.64
C GLY A 61 8.55 17.11 -1.55
N ALA A 62 8.99 17.05 -2.81
CA ALA A 62 8.69 18.09 -3.79
C ALA A 62 7.24 17.95 -4.30
N GLY A 63 6.39 18.91 -3.94
CA GLY A 63 4.99 18.93 -4.38
C GLY A 63 4.82 19.40 -5.82
N HIS A 64 5.48 20.51 -6.19
CA HIS A 64 5.46 21.06 -7.55
C HIS A 64 6.86 21.49 -7.94
N SER A 65 7.28 21.21 -9.17
CA SER A 65 8.59 21.66 -9.65
C SER A 65 8.60 21.89 -11.15
N THR A 66 9.30 22.93 -11.58
CA THR A 66 9.53 23.24 -13.00
C THR A 66 11.00 23.65 -13.18
N PRO A 67 11.79 22.91 -13.96
CA PRO A 67 11.50 21.57 -14.50
C PRO A 67 11.36 20.52 -13.39
N ARG A 68 10.84 19.32 -13.70
CA ARG A 68 10.61 18.24 -12.71
C ARG A 68 11.86 17.86 -11.91
N SER A 69 13.05 17.98 -12.52
CA SER A 69 14.34 17.72 -11.87
C SER A 69 14.68 18.73 -10.75
N ALA A 70 14.03 19.89 -10.71
CA ALA A 70 14.22 20.88 -9.66
C ALA A 70 13.67 20.41 -8.30
N GLY A 71 12.73 19.46 -8.26
CA GLY A 71 12.15 18.95 -7.02
C GLY A 71 13.20 18.29 -6.11
N ALA A 72 13.99 17.35 -6.65
CA ALA A 72 15.01 16.65 -5.87
C ALA A 72 16.15 17.59 -5.42
N ALA A 73 16.53 18.54 -6.27
CA ALA A 73 17.52 19.56 -5.92
C ALA A 73 17.00 20.50 -4.83
N GLY A 74 15.73 20.92 -4.92
CA GLY A 74 15.08 21.74 -3.91
C GLY A 74 14.95 21.04 -2.56
N LEU A 75 14.60 19.75 -2.55
CA LEU A 75 14.55 18.96 -1.31
C LEU A 75 15.91 18.90 -0.62
N ARG A 76 16.98 18.62 -1.37
CA ARG A 76 18.35 18.66 -0.82
C ARG A 76 18.70 20.03 -0.26
N ALA A 77 18.34 21.10 -0.96
CA ALA A 77 18.58 22.48 -0.53
C ALA A 77 17.87 22.84 0.77
N VAL A 78 16.62 22.39 0.96
CA VAL A 78 15.88 22.60 2.20
C VAL A 78 16.51 21.82 3.36
N THR A 79 16.99 20.59 3.11
CA THR A 79 17.65 19.78 4.15
C THR A 79 19.07 20.23 4.49
N GLN A 80 19.79 20.81 3.52
CA GLN A 80 21.18 21.24 3.65
C GLN A 80 21.37 22.64 3.03
N PRO A 81 20.84 23.70 3.66
CA PRO A 81 20.85 25.05 3.08
C PRO A 81 22.26 25.57 2.78
N GLN A 82 23.22 25.24 3.65
CA GLN A 82 24.60 25.70 3.55
C GLN A 82 25.34 25.10 2.34
N ALA A 83 24.95 23.91 1.86
CA ALA A 83 25.54 23.27 0.69
C ALA A 83 25.01 23.86 -0.64
N HIS A 84 23.99 24.71 -0.59
CA HIS A 84 23.23 25.17 -1.75
C HIS A 84 23.03 26.71 -1.75
N SER A 85 24.10 27.47 -1.50
CA SER A 85 24.08 28.94 -1.41
C SER A 85 23.59 29.70 -2.64
N ARG A 86 23.50 29.04 -3.80
CA ARG A 86 23.00 29.61 -5.07
C ARG A 86 21.47 29.55 -5.22
N LEU A 87 20.76 28.95 -4.26
CA LEU A 87 19.30 28.82 -4.28
C LEU A 87 18.69 29.76 -3.24
N SER A 88 17.62 30.47 -3.60
CA SER A 88 16.83 31.23 -2.63
C SER A 88 15.73 30.35 -2.05
N LEU A 89 15.62 30.37 -0.72
CA LEU A 89 14.65 29.59 0.05
C LEU A 89 13.65 30.55 0.70
N HIS A 90 12.37 30.38 0.41
CA HIS A 90 11.32 31.23 0.94
C HIS A 90 10.27 30.39 1.70
N GLN A 91 10.19 30.61 3.01
CA GLN A 91 9.23 29.91 3.87
C GLN A 91 7.80 30.38 3.58
N VAL A 92 6.95 29.44 3.17
CA VAL A 92 5.54 29.74 2.87
C VAL A 92 4.73 29.76 4.15
N SER A 93 4.83 28.72 4.98
CA SER A 93 4.04 28.58 6.22
C SER A 93 4.84 27.89 7.32
N GLY A 94 4.70 28.35 8.57
CA GLY A 94 5.31 27.75 9.78
C GLY A 94 6.82 27.52 9.69
N ALA A 95 7.41 26.88 10.71
CA ALA A 95 8.80 26.40 10.64
C ALA A 95 8.92 25.08 9.85
N ASP A 96 7.87 24.23 9.91
CA ASP A 96 7.85 22.89 9.31
C ASP A 96 6.99 22.79 8.04
N GLY A 97 6.57 23.92 7.48
CA GLY A 97 5.71 23.94 6.30
C GLY A 97 6.48 24.05 4.99
N PRO A 98 5.76 24.19 3.86
CA PRO A 98 6.37 24.18 2.54
C PRO A 98 7.29 25.39 2.31
N VAL A 99 8.35 25.14 1.54
CA VAL A 99 9.38 26.09 1.16
C VAL A 99 9.37 26.24 -0.35
N LEU A 100 9.27 27.48 -0.82
CA LEU A 100 9.51 27.80 -2.23
C LEU A 100 11.01 27.93 -2.44
N VAL A 101 11.57 27.03 -3.24
CA VAL A 101 12.97 27.04 -3.67
C VAL A 101 13.04 27.62 -5.08
N LEU A 102 13.88 28.63 -5.27
CA LEU A 102 14.06 29.29 -6.55
C LEU A 102 15.54 29.34 -6.95
N ALA A 103 15.82 28.96 -8.18
CA ALA A 103 17.12 29.11 -8.84
C ALA A 103 16.93 30.08 -10.02
N PRO A 104 17.23 31.38 -9.86
CA PRO A 104 17.05 32.34 -10.94
C PRO A 104 18.02 32.07 -12.10
N GLY A 105 17.61 32.43 -13.31
CA GLY A 105 18.45 32.37 -14.50
C GLY A 105 19.61 33.37 -14.44
N PRO A 106 20.69 33.13 -15.20
CA PRO A 106 21.85 34.02 -15.22
C PRO A 106 21.54 35.41 -15.78
N ALA A 107 20.48 35.55 -16.58
CA ALA A 107 20.03 36.81 -17.17
C ALA A 107 18.88 37.48 -16.39
N ALA A 108 18.43 36.89 -15.28
CA ALA A 108 17.26 37.36 -14.56
C ALA A 108 17.55 38.62 -13.72
N SER A 109 16.68 39.62 -13.82
CA SER A 109 16.77 40.82 -12.98
C SER A 109 16.51 40.49 -11.50
N ALA A 110 17.46 40.85 -10.62
CA ALA A 110 17.35 40.60 -9.18
C ALA A 110 16.09 41.22 -8.55
N SER A 111 15.71 42.42 -9.00
CA SER A 111 14.50 43.12 -8.53
C SER A 111 13.24 42.38 -8.96
N LEU A 112 13.19 41.88 -10.19
CA LEU A 112 12.05 41.12 -10.73
C LEU A 112 11.93 39.74 -10.05
N VAL A 113 13.06 39.08 -9.81
CA VAL A 113 13.12 37.80 -9.09
C VAL A 113 12.60 37.96 -7.67
N THR A 114 13.03 39.00 -6.96
CA THR A 114 12.57 39.30 -5.60
C THR A 114 11.07 39.55 -5.56
N LEU A 115 10.56 40.38 -6.48
CA LEU A 115 9.12 40.64 -6.61
C LEU A 115 8.32 39.36 -6.89
N THR A 116 8.81 38.54 -7.83
CA THR A 116 8.17 37.28 -8.23
C THR A 116 8.11 36.31 -7.05
N ALA A 117 9.23 36.14 -6.33
CA ALA A 117 9.31 35.28 -5.17
C ALA A 117 8.36 35.74 -4.05
N GLN A 118 8.37 37.05 -3.71
CA GLN A 118 7.51 37.59 -2.66
C GLN A 118 6.02 37.43 -3.00
N THR A 119 5.63 37.82 -4.22
CA THR A 119 4.25 37.69 -4.70
C THR A 119 3.79 36.22 -4.68
N ALA A 120 4.66 35.31 -5.11
CA ALA A 120 4.37 33.88 -5.09
C ALA A 120 4.19 33.35 -3.65
N VAL A 121 5.06 33.73 -2.72
CA VAL A 121 4.95 33.36 -1.30
C VAL A 121 3.64 33.85 -0.69
N ASP A 122 3.24 35.09 -0.95
CA ASP A 122 2.00 35.65 -0.42
C ASP A 122 0.76 34.94 -1.01
N LEU A 123 0.77 34.63 -2.32
CA LEU A 123 -0.29 33.84 -2.94
C LEU A 123 -0.34 32.40 -2.40
N LEU A 124 0.82 31.77 -2.16
CA LEU A 124 0.91 30.45 -1.56
C LEU A 124 0.40 30.45 -0.11
N ARG A 125 0.64 31.52 0.67
CA ARG A 125 0.07 31.70 2.02
C ARG A 125 -1.44 31.82 2.01
N VAL A 126 -1.99 32.63 1.10
CA VAL A 126 -3.45 32.76 0.94
C VAL A 126 -4.07 31.41 0.56
N ARG A 127 -3.43 30.65 -0.35
CA ARG A 127 -3.87 29.29 -0.70
C ARG A 127 -3.80 28.34 0.48
N ALA A 128 -2.71 28.36 1.26
CA ALA A 128 -2.56 27.54 2.45
C ALA A 128 -3.65 27.86 3.49
N ARG A 129 -3.99 29.14 3.68
CA ARG A 129 -5.06 29.55 4.58
C ARG A 129 -6.43 29.03 4.13
N ARG A 130 -6.76 29.16 2.85
CA ARG A 130 -8.01 28.62 2.28
C ARG A 130 -8.08 27.10 2.38
N ALA A 131 -6.95 26.41 2.17
CA ALA A 131 -6.87 24.96 2.34
C ALA A 131 -7.14 24.55 3.80
N GLU A 132 -6.61 25.30 4.77
CA GLU A 132 -6.86 25.05 6.19
C GLU A 132 -8.32 25.32 6.59
N GLU A 133 -8.98 26.31 5.98
CA GLU A 133 -10.42 26.57 6.19
C GLU A 133 -11.30 25.43 5.62
N ALA A 134 -10.93 24.88 4.46
CA ALA A 134 -11.61 23.74 3.85
C ALA A 134 -11.31 22.40 4.55
N ARG A 135 -10.14 22.30 5.19
CA ARG A 135 -9.62 21.07 5.82
C ARG A 135 -10.60 20.42 6.78
N GLY A 136 -11.21 21.20 7.66
CA GLY A 136 -12.14 20.65 8.65
C GLY A 136 -13.36 19.98 7.99
N ALA A 137 -13.84 20.53 6.87
CA ALA A 137 -14.95 19.93 6.12
C ALA A 137 -14.52 18.66 5.38
N GLU A 138 -13.33 18.68 4.77
CA GLU A 138 -12.78 17.52 4.04
C GLU A 138 -12.42 16.36 4.99
N GLN A 139 -11.89 16.64 6.18
CA GLN A 139 -11.65 15.61 7.21
C GLN A 139 -12.96 14.94 7.68
N ARG A 140 -14.03 15.74 7.85
CA ARG A 140 -15.36 15.19 8.16
C ARG A 140 -15.89 14.32 7.01
N LEU A 141 -15.66 14.73 5.76
CA LEU A 141 -16.01 13.95 4.58
C LEU A 141 -15.26 12.61 4.56
N HIS A 142 -13.93 12.61 4.74
CA HIS A 142 -13.12 11.39 4.80
C HIS A 142 -13.63 10.43 5.88
N THR A 143 -13.90 10.95 7.07
CA THR A 143 -14.44 10.16 8.19
C THR A 143 -15.82 9.59 7.87
N ALA A 144 -16.70 10.37 7.26
CA ALA A 144 -18.04 9.93 6.87
C ALA A 144 -17.97 8.82 5.80
N VAL A 145 -17.12 8.98 4.80
CA VAL A 145 -16.89 7.99 3.74
C VAL A 145 -16.30 6.70 4.29
N LEU A 146 -15.31 6.78 5.18
CA LEU A 146 -14.76 5.60 5.86
C LEU A 146 -15.86 4.83 6.61
N ARG A 147 -16.75 5.53 7.31
CA ARG A 147 -17.89 4.90 8.01
C ARG A 147 -18.89 4.25 7.06
N LEU A 148 -19.13 4.82 5.87
CA LEU A 148 -19.96 4.19 4.84
C LEU A 148 -19.32 2.90 4.32
N LEU A 149 -18.02 2.94 4.02
CA LEU A 149 -17.26 1.77 3.58
C LEU A 149 -17.26 0.64 4.62
N LEU A 150 -17.05 0.98 5.91
CA LEU A 150 -17.11 0.02 7.02
C LEU A 150 -18.51 -0.59 7.24
N ARG A 151 -19.56 0.07 6.75
CA ARG A 151 -20.95 -0.44 6.78
C ARG A 151 -21.33 -1.19 5.49
N GLY A 152 -20.37 -1.46 4.60
CA GLY A 152 -20.61 -2.13 3.32
C GLY A 152 -21.36 -1.27 2.30
N ARG A 153 -21.42 0.06 2.48
CA ARG A 153 -22.12 1.00 1.57
C ARG A 153 -21.15 1.58 0.54
N ALA A 154 -20.49 0.69 -0.21
CA ALA A 154 -19.44 1.04 -1.18
C ALA A 154 -19.93 1.99 -2.28
N ASP A 155 -21.12 1.75 -2.85
CA ASP A 155 -21.67 2.57 -3.93
C ASP A 155 -21.94 4.01 -3.47
N THR A 156 -22.57 4.16 -2.28
CA THR A 156 -22.81 5.47 -1.67
C THR A 156 -21.51 6.18 -1.33
N ALA A 157 -20.49 5.45 -0.87
CA ALA A 157 -19.17 6.01 -0.59
C ALA A 157 -18.49 6.52 -1.87
N ALA A 158 -18.57 5.77 -2.97
CA ALA A 158 -18.01 6.17 -4.27
C ALA A 158 -18.73 7.40 -4.85
N GLU A 159 -20.06 7.46 -4.72
CA GLU A 159 -20.90 8.60 -5.12
C GLU A 159 -20.52 9.86 -4.35
N VAL A 160 -20.41 9.78 -3.01
CA VAL A 160 -20.01 10.90 -2.15
C VAL A 160 -18.60 11.41 -2.47
N LEU A 161 -17.69 10.51 -2.83
CA LEU A 161 -16.33 10.86 -3.26
C LEU A 161 -16.26 11.42 -4.69
N GLY A 162 -17.32 11.28 -5.49
CA GLY A 162 -17.31 11.58 -6.92
C GLY A 162 -16.19 10.84 -7.66
N THR A 163 -15.94 9.59 -7.28
CA THR A 163 -14.85 8.75 -7.82
C THR A 163 -15.40 7.58 -8.61
N SER A 164 -14.67 7.18 -9.65
CA SER A 164 -14.89 5.93 -10.40
C SER A 164 -14.04 4.77 -9.86
N ALA A 165 -13.40 4.94 -8.70
CA ALA A 165 -12.61 3.90 -8.06
C ALA A 165 -13.46 2.64 -7.84
N THR A 166 -12.90 1.49 -8.18
CA THR A 166 -13.53 0.18 -8.01
C THR A 166 -12.84 -0.63 -6.92
N HIS A 167 -11.61 -0.26 -6.57
CA HIS A 167 -10.78 -0.95 -5.59
C HIS A 167 -10.20 0.04 -4.57
N ALA A 168 -9.80 -0.49 -3.42
CA ALA A 168 -9.06 0.22 -2.42
C ALA A 168 -7.91 -0.61 -1.84
N THR A 169 -6.83 0.07 -1.49
CA THR A 169 -5.75 -0.45 -0.65
C THR A 169 -5.85 0.20 0.73
N VAL A 170 -5.89 -0.61 1.79
CA VAL A 170 -6.15 -0.14 3.16
C VAL A 170 -4.89 -0.24 4.00
N TYR A 171 -4.52 0.86 4.65
CA TYR A 171 -3.44 0.93 5.62
C TYR A 171 -4.01 1.32 6.98
N ARG A 172 -3.61 0.58 8.02
CA ARG A 172 -3.99 0.88 9.41
C ARG A 172 -2.71 1.01 10.22
N LEU A 173 -2.48 2.18 10.78
CA LEU A 173 -1.26 2.54 11.52
C LEU A 173 -1.62 2.91 12.96
N THR A 174 -0.83 2.48 13.93
CA THR A 174 -1.00 2.85 15.35
C THR A 174 0.34 3.17 15.98
N GLY A 175 0.36 4.11 16.92
CA GLY A 175 1.55 4.45 17.69
C GLY A 175 1.46 5.85 18.29
N PRO A 176 2.42 6.24 19.15
CA PRO A 176 2.41 7.53 19.84
C PRO A 176 2.47 8.72 18.86
N GLY A 177 3.05 8.52 17.68
CA GLY A 177 3.16 9.54 16.64
C GLY A 177 1.97 9.61 15.67
N ALA A 178 0.86 8.89 15.89
CA ALA A 178 -0.22 8.78 14.91
C ALA A 178 -0.84 10.14 14.54
N GLY A 179 -1.03 11.03 15.51
CA GLY A 179 -1.53 12.40 15.26
C GLY A 179 -0.56 13.23 14.42
N ALA A 180 0.74 13.17 14.72
CA ALA A 180 1.76 13.89 13.94
C ALA A 180 1.87 13.34 12.50
N ALA A 181 1.77 12.02 12.33
CA ALA A 181 1.75 11.39 11.03
C ALA A 181 0.48 11.73 10.23
N HIS A 182 -0.69 11.82 10.89
CA HIS A 182 -1.94 12.29 10.28
C HIS A 182 -1.79 13.72 9.72
N GLU A 183 -1.23 14.63 10.52
CA GLU A 183 -0.97 16.01 10.11
C GLU A 183 0.01 16.11 8.93
N ALA A 184 1.08 15.30 8.93
CA ALA A 184 2.04 15.25 7.83
C ALA A 184 1.42 14.68 6.55
N LEU A 185 0.64 13.60 6.67
CA LEU A 185 -0.01 12.95 5.54
C LEU A 185 -1.07 13.84 4.89
N TRP A 186 -1.86 14.54 5.69
CA TRP A 186 -2.88 15.46 5.20
C TRP A 186 -2.27 16.59 4.35
N ARG A 187 -1.11 17.12 4.77
CA ARG A 187 -0.37 18.12 3.98
C ARG A 187 0.16 17.54 2.67
N ALA A 188 0.67 16.31 2.71
CA ALA A 188 1.20 15.64 1.53
C ALA A 188 0.11 15.38 0.47
N THR A 189 -1.05 14.88 0.87
CA THR A 189 -2.13 14.47 -0.06
C THR A 189 -2.87 15.65 -0.69
N GLN A 190 -2.88 16.83 -0.07
CA GLN A 190 -3.51 18.03 -0.63
C GLN A 190 -2.76 18.65 -1.83
N THR A 191 -1.50 18.30 -2.03
CA THR A 191 -0.70 18.88 -3.11
C THR A 191 -1.02 18.25 -4.47
N GLU A 192 -1.72 17.11 -4.50
CA GLU A 192 -2.04 16.34 -5.72
C GLU A 192 -3.49 16.49 -6.20
N ALA A 193 -4.20 17.56 -5.81
CA ALA A 193 -5.60 17.83 -6.16
C ALA A 193 -5.86 18.17 -7.66
N SER A 194 -5.28 17.40 -8.58
CA SER A 194 -5.65 17.35 -9.99
C SER A 194 -6.42 16.05 -10.24
N GLY A 195 -7.67 16.17 -10.70
CA GLY A 195 -8.74 15.18 -10.62
C GLY A 195 -8.61 13.86 -11.40
N ALA A 196 -7.40 13.40 -11.71
CA ALA A 196 -7.15 12.12 -12.41
C ALA A 196 -6.38 11.09 -11.56
N GLY A 197 -5.89 11.45 -10.37
CA GLY A 197 -5.13 10.56 -9.49
C GLY A 197 -5.99 9.72 -8.54
N PRO A 198 -5.41 8.66 -7.93
CA PRO A 198 -6.10 7.87 -6.91
C PRO A 198 -6.50 8.73 -5.72
N ARG A 199 -7.74 8.58 -5.26
CA ARG A 199 -8.29 9.35 -4.14
C ARG A 199 -7.82 8.73 -2.82
N VAL A 200 -7.09 9.49 -2.01
CA VAL A 200 -6.58 9.00 -0.71
C VAL A 200 -7.45 9.56 0.42
N LEU A 201 -8.13 8.68 1.15
CA LEU A 201 -8.79 9.01 2.40
C LEU A 201 -7.77 8.91 3.54
N VAL A 202 -7.80 9.89 4.42
CA VAL A 202 -6.94 9.98 5.59
C VAL A 202 -7.84 10.27 6.78
N CYS A 203 -7.89 9.35 7.75
CA CYS A 203 -8.76 9.43 8.91
C CYS A 203 -7.96 9.12 10.17
N LEU A 204 -8.22 9.85 11.24
CA LEU A 204 -7.72 9.53 12.58
C LEU A 204 -8.91 9.15 13.47
N ASP A 205 -8.90 7.92 13.98
CA ASP A 205 -9.90 7.41 14.94
C ASP A 205 -9.18 7.04 16.25
N GLY A 206 -9.25 7.95 17.23
CA GLY A 206 -8.47 7.83 18.46
C GLY A 206 -6.96 7.79 18.19
N ALA A 207 -6.32 6.67 18.53
CA ALA A 207 -4.87 6.45 18.32
C ALA A 207 -4.54 5.74 17.00
N GLU A 208 -5.54 5.46 16.16
CA GLU A 208 -5.38 4.74 14.91
C GLU A 208 -5.50 5.69 13.71
N LEU A 209 -4.44 5.73 12.90
CA LEU A 209 -4.42 6.42 11.61
C LEU A 209 -4.79 5.42 10.50
N ALA A 210 -5.91 5.68 9.84
CA ALA A 210 -6.39 4.90 8.71
C ALA A 210 -6.16 5.67 7.41
N VAL A 211 -5.57 4.98 6.43
CA VAL A 211 -5.31 5.54 5.09
C VAL A 211 -5.90 4.59 4.07
N VAL A 212 -6.77 5.11 3.21
CA VAL A 212 -7.44 4.32 2.17
C VAL A 212 -7.10 4.94 0.82
N ALA A 213 -6.35 4.20 0.03
CA ALA A 213 -6.03 4.59 -1.34
C ALA A 213 -7.07 3.97 -2.29
N CYS A 214 -7.99 4.78 -2.80
CA CYS A 214 -9.01 4.35 -3.77
C CYS A 214 -8.49 4.49 -5.20
N HIS A 215 -8.57 3.42 -5.97
CA HIS A 215 -8.03 3.34 -7.33
C HIS A 215 -8.91 2.49 -8.26
N GLY A 216 -8.60 2.51 -9.55
CA GLY A 216 -9.21 1.61 -10.54
C GLY A 216 -8.78 0.15 -10.33
N ALA A 217 -9.29 -0.75 -11.17
CA ALA A 217 -8.83 -2.13 -11.16
C ALA A 217 -7.31 -2.17 -11.42
N PRO A 218 -6.52 -2.96 -10.66
CA PRO A 218 -5.08 -3.05 -10.88
C PRO A 218 -4.81 -3.56 -12.30
N ASP A 219 -3.91 -2.90 -13.04
CA ASP A 219 -3.48 -3.37 -14.36
C ASP A 219 -2.55 -4.58 -14.20
N PRO A 220 -2.92 -5.77 -14.69
CA PRO A 220 -2.07 -6.96 -14.60
C PRO A 220 -0.81 -6.89 -15.49
N ARG A 221 -0.70 -5.92 -16.40
CA ARG A 221 0.45 -5.74 -17.31
C ARG A 221 1.51 -4.77 -16.80
N GLY A 222 1.26 -4.08 -15.68
CA GLY A 222 2.26 -3.30 -14.96
C GLY A 222 3.25 -4.23 -14.25
N ALA A 223 4.20 -4.80 -14.99
CA ALA A 223 5.25 -5.68 -14.49
C ALA A 223 6.39 -4.95 -13.76
N ASP A 224 6.21 -3.68 -13.43
CA ASP A 224 6.93 -3.04 -12.32
C ASP A 224 5.94 -2.93 -11.16
N GLY A 225 6.35 -3.42 -9.99
CA GLY A 225 5.55 -3.39 -8.76
C GLY A 225 5.31 -1.96 -8.30
N ASP A 226 4.44 -1.24 -9.01
CA ASP A 226 3.99 0.12 -8.70
C ASP A 226 3.20 0.05 -7.40
N GLN A 227 3.97 0.03 -6.32
CA GLN A 227 3.53 0.43 -5.00
C GLN A 227 2.74 1.71 -5.21
N HIS A 228 1.46 1.69 -4.84
CA HIS A 228 0.61 2.87 -4.86
C HIS A 228 1.44 4.05 -4.32
N PRO A 229 1.47 5.24 -4.95
CA PRO A 229 2.39 6.33 -4.58
C PRO A 229 2.32 6.71 -3.08
N THR A 230 1.21 6.38 -2.45
CA THR A 230 0.95 6.46 -1.01
C THR A 230 1.84 5.55 -0.16
N ARG A 231 2.19 4.33 -0.60
CA ARG A 231 2.95 3.36 0.21
C ARG A 231 4.37 3.85 0.56
N PRO A 232 5.21 4.35 -0.38
CA PRO A 232 6.52 4.90 -0.01
C PRO A 232 6.43 6.06 0.99
N LEU A 233 5.40 6.92 0.86
CA LEU A 233 5.15 8.00 1.79
C LEU A 233 4.78 7.46 3.19
N LEU A 234 3.87 6.49 3.25
CA LEU A 234 3.47 5.87 4.51
C LEU A 234 4.63 5.12 5.17
N ALA A 235 5.49 4.45 4.40
CA ALA A 235 6.66 3.77 4.94
C ALA A 235 7.60 4.75 5.65
N ARG A 236 7.91 5.91 5.03
CA ARG A 236 8.73 6.96 5.63
C ARG A 236 8.08 7.56 6.88
N LEU A 237 6.78 7.83 6.84
CA LEU A 237 6.05 8.36 8.00
C LEU A 237 5.99 7.36 9.15
N THR A 238 5.80 6.08 8.82
CA THR A 238 5.77 4.99 9.80
C THR A 238 7.11 4.88 10.52
N GLU A 239 8.22 4.88 9.78
CA GLU A 239 9.57 4.86 10.34
C GLU A 239 9.86 6.10 11.20
N ARG A 240 9.60 7.29 10.67
CA ARG A 240 9.87 8.57 11.37
C ARG A 240 9.08 8.70 12.67
N HIS A 241 7.81 8.30 12.67
CA HIS A 241 6.90 8.45 13.80
C HIS A 241 6.79 7.18 14.66
N GLN A 242 7.67 6.19 14.43
CA GLN A 242 7.73 4.93 15.18
C GLN A 242 6.35 4.25 15.25
N LEU A 243 5.63 4.24 14.14
CA LEU A 243 4.32 3.62 14.03
C LEU A 243 4.45 2.14 13.71
N VAL A 244 3.43 1.37 14.05
CA VAL A 244 3.25 -0.02 13.63
C VAL A 244 2.11 -0.04 12.63
N GLY A 245 2.37 -0.57 11.43
CA GLY A 245 1.42 -0.54 10.33
C GLY A 245 1.03 -1.91 9.81
N GLY A 246 -0.20 -2.03 9.34
CA GLY A 246 -0.66 -3.15 8.53
C GLY A 246 -1.32 -2.66 7.25
N GLU A 247 -1.12 -3.40 6.17
CA GLU A 247 -1.61 -3.12 4.83
C GLU A 247 -2.39 -4.31 4.30
N ALA A 248 -3.59 -4.09 3.76
CA ALA A 248 -4.29 -5.09 2.98
C ALA A 248 -3.98 -4.95 1.50
N ALA A 249 -3.96 -6.08 0.79
CA ALA A 249 -3.87 -6.09 -0.66
C ALA A 249 -5.04 -5.32 -1.29
N PRO A 250 -4.85 -4.75 -2.51
CA PRO A 250 -5.93 -4.18 -3.28
C PRO A 250 -7.17 -5.08 -3.28
N ALA A 251 -8.31 -4.53 -2.85
CA ALA A 251 -9.57 -5.24 -2.79
C ALA A 251 -10.68 -4.39 -3.42
N PRO A 252 -11.69 -5.02 -4.06
CA PRO A 252 -12.91 -4.33 -4.48
C PRO A 252 -13.53 -3.50 -3.35
N LEU A 253 -14.16 -2.37 -3.66
CA LEU A 253 -14.72 -1.47 -2.64
C LEU A 253 -15.84 -2.13 -1.80
N ASP A 254 -16.61 -3.04 -2.38
CA ASP A 254 -17.62 -3.84 -1.68
C ASP A 254 -17.00 -4.83 -0.67
N MET A 255 -15.73 -5.20 -0.87
CA MET A 255 -14.92 -6.06 0.00
C MET A 255 -14.11 -5.26 1.04
N PHE A 256 -14.35 -3.96 1.17
CA PHE A 256 -13.59 -3.06 2.04
C PHE A 256 -13.51 -3.56 3.50
N VAL A 257 -14.59 -4.11 4.04
CA VAL A 257 -14.63 -4.61 5.43
C VAL A 257 -13.62 -5.75 5.64
N THR A 258 -13.47 -6.63 4.65
CA THR A 258 -12.48 -7.71 4.68
C THR A 258 -11.07 -7.13 4.62
N ALA A 259 -10.80 -6.19 3.71
CA ALA A 259 -9.50 -5.52 3.62
C ALA A 259 -9.16 -4.77 4.92
N TRP A 260 -10.14 -4.12 5.56
CA TRP A 260 -9.96 -3.45 6.84
C TRP A 260 -9.55 -4.40 7.97
N ALA A 261 -10.18 -5.57 8.04
CA ALA A 261 -9.84 -6.61 9.01
C ALA A 261 -8.43 -7.17 8.75
N GLU A 262 -8.09 -7.44 7.49
CA GLU A 262 -6.77 -7.94 7.07
C GLU A 262 -5.64 -6.95 7.41
N ALA A 263 -5.82 -5.67 7.10
CA ALA A 263 -4.85 -4.64 7.46
C ALA A 263 -4.67 -4.55 9.00
N GLY A 264 -5.75 -4.74 9.75
CA GLY A 264 -5.69 -4.80 11.22
C GLY A 264 -4.91 -5.99 11.74
N ALA A 265 -5.13 -7.18 11.17
CA ALA A 265 -4.44 -8.40 11.55
C ALA A 265 -2.94 -8.33 11.19
N ALA A 266 -2.61 -7.88 9.97
CA ALA A 266 -1.22 -7.72 9.53
C ALA A 266 -0.42 -6.81 10.47
N ARG A 267 -1.04 -5.75 10.98
CA ARG A 267 -0.42 -4.83 11.94
C ARG A 267 0.04 -5.51 13.24
N THR A 268 -0.67 -6.53 13.71
CA THR A 268 -0.34 -7.22 14.97
C THR A 268 1.03 -7.91 14.91
N GLY A 269 1.47 -8.33 13.72
CA GLY A 269 2.79 -8.94 13.50
C GLY A 269 3.89 -7.96 13.07
N ALA A 270 3.58 -6.67 12.90
CA ALA A 270 4.54 -5.69 12.37
C ALA A 270 5.51 -5.19 13.46
N ALA A 271 6.77 -5.01 13.06
CA ALA A 271 7.77 -4.32 13.88
C ALA A 271 7.50 -2.81 13.92
N VAL A 272 7.97 -2.14 14.97
CA VAL A 272 7.95 -0.68 15.08
C VAL A 272 8.71 -0.06 13.91
N GLY A 273 8.11 0.97 13.31
CA GLY A 273 8.65 1.66 12.14
C GLY A 273 8.38 0.94 10.81
N ARG A 274 7.58 -0.13 10.79
CA ARG A 274 7.31 -0.93 9.59
C ARG A 274 5.81 -1.13 9.32
N ILE A 275 5.50 -1.35 8.05
CA ILE A 275 4.17 -1.74 7.57
C ILE A 275 4.24 -3.20 7.15
N ALA A 276 3.50 -4.08 7.83
CA ALA A 276 3.33 -5.46 7.41
C ALA A 276 2.23 -5.60 6.37
N ALA A 277 2.46 -6.48 5.42
CA ALA A 277 1.58 -6.78 4.30
C ALA A 277 0.67 -7.98 4.65
N ALA A 278 -0.64 -7.87 4.45
CA ALA A 278 -1.58 -8.98 4.57
C ALA A 278 -1.56 -9.91 3.34
N HIS A 279 -0.85 -9.50 2.28
CA HIS A 279 -0.68 -10.20 1.01
C HIS A 279 0.27 -11.39 1.19
N GLY A 280 -0.29 -12.51 1.66
CA GLY A 280 0.35 -13.83 1.61
C GLY A 280 1.80 -13.82 2.08
N LEU A 281 2.68 -14.44 1.29
CA LEU A 281 4.09 -14.60 1.62
C LEU A 281 4.98 -13.42 1.14
N ALA A 282 4.37 -12.30 0.72
CA ALA A 282 5.05 -11.14 0.12
C ALA A 282 6.03 -11.59 -0.98
N ALA A 283 7.30 -11.16 -0.93
CA ALA A 283 8.34 -11.50 -1.91
C ALA A 283 8.58 -13.02 -2.10
N HIS A 284 8.14 -13.85 -1.16
CA HIS A 284 8.27 -15.31 -1.22
C HIS A 284 7.00 -16.00 -1.77
N GLY A 285 5.99 -15.20 -2.14
CA GLY A 285 4.69 -15.67 -2.62
C GLY A 285 4.77 -16.28 -4.00
N LEU A 286 3.86 -17.23 -4.22
CA LEU A 286 3.74 -17.94 -5.50
C LEU A 286 3.49 -16.97 -6.67
N LEU A 287 2.83 -15.83 -6.40
CA LEU A 287 2.56 -14.78 -7.38
C LEU A 287 3.83 -14.15 -7.99
N HIS A 288 4.98 -14.23 -7.31
CA HIS A 288 6.25 -13.72 -7.86
C HIS A 288 6.96 -14.71 -8.78
N VAL A 289 6.58 -15.99 -8.72
CA VAL A 289 7.23 -17.07 -9.49
C VAL A 289 6.34 -17.53 -10.66
N VAL A 290 5.01 -17.37 -10.54
CA VAL A 290 4.07 -17.74 -11.58
C VAL A 290 3.99 -16.64 -12.65
N PRO A 291 4.13 -16.98 -13.94
CA PRO A 291 3.94 -16.01 -15.02
C PRO A 291 2.52 -15.40 -14.98
N PRO A 292 2.36 -14.07 -15.04
CA PRO A 292 1.07 -13.40 -14.84
C PRO A 292 0.02 -13.80 -15.88
N ASP A 293 0.41 -14.02 -17.14
CA ASP A 293 -0.51 -14.46 -18.20
C ASP A 293 -1.05 -15.87 -17.94
N ARG A 294 -0.21 -16.77 -17.41
CA ARG A 294 -0.65 -18.14 -17.05
C ARG A 294 -1.60 -18.11 -15.88
N LEU A 295 -1.29 -17.30 -14.87
CA LEU A 295 -2.17 -17.10 -13.72
C LEU A 295 -3.52 -16.54 -14.16
N ALA A 296 -3.54 -15.49 -14.99
CA ALA A 296 -4.78 -14.89 -15.48
C ALA A 296 -5.62 -15.87 -16.32
N ALA A 297 -5.00 -16.62 -17.23
CA ALA A 297 -5.70 -17.61 -18.05
C ALA A 297 -6.28 -18.75 -17.19
N TRP A 298 -5.50 -19.29 -16.26
CA TRP A 298 -5.95 -20.34 -15.37
C TRP A 298 -7.05 -19.88 -14.42
N SER A 299 -6.90 -18.70 -13.80
CA SER A 299 -7.91 -18.09 -12.94
C SER A 299 -9.23 -17.86 -13.68
N ALA A 300 -9.17 -17.36 -14.92
CA ALA A 300 -10.35 -17.18 -15.77
C ALA A 300 -11.07 -18.51 -16.04
N ALA A 301 -10.32 -19.59 -16.30
CA ALA A 301 -10.88 -20.91 -16.58
C ALA A 301 -11.47 -21.59 -15.34
N VAL A 302 -10.79 -21.51 -14.19
CA VAL A 302 -11.28 -22.07 -12.92
C VAL A 302 -12.55 -21.37 -12.45
N LEU A 303 -12.59 -20.05 -12.55
CA LEU A 303 -13.71 -19.27 -12.04
C LEU A 303 -14.84 -19.11 -13.07
N LEU A 304 -14.66 -19.59 -14.31
CA LEU A 304 -15.64 -19.49 -15.41
C LEU A 304 -17.08 -19.89 -15.00
N PRO A 305 -17.31 -20.96 -14.22
CA PRO A 305 -18.66 -21.37 -13.83
C PRO A 305 -19.38 -20.43 -12.86
N LEU A 306 -18.65 -19.46 -12.28
CA LEU A 306 -19.17 -18.58 -11.24
C LEU A 306 -19.52 -17.20 -11.77
N ASP A 307 -20.71 -16.74 -11.39
CA ASP A 307 -21.13 -15.35 -11.55
C ASP A 307 -20.45 -14.43 -10.52
N GLY A 308 -20.67 -13.12 -10.64
CA GLY A 308 -20.05 -12.12 -9.77
C GLY A 308 -20.41 -12.27 -8.29
N GLU A 309 -21.66 -12.60 -7.96
CA GLU A 309 -22.12 -12.74 -6.57
C GLU A 309 -21.50 -13.99 -5.92
N GLN A 310 -21.41 -15.08 -6.68
CA GLN A 310 -20.77 -16.31 -6.25
C GLN A 310 -19.28 -16.14 -6.02
N ARG A 311 -18.57 -15.46 -6.94
CA ARG A 311 -17.15 -15.12 -6.77
C ARG A 311 -16.93 -14.28 -5.53
N ARG A 312 -17.77 -13.25 -5.30
CA ARG A 312 -17.72 -12.40 -4.10
C ARG A 312 -17.93 -13.21 -2.83
N THR A 313 -18.91 -14.11 -2.82
CA THR A 313 -19.19 -14.97 -1.65
C THR A 313 -18.00 -15.89 -1.35
N LEU A 314 -17.42 -16.50 -2.38
CA LEU A 314 -16.26 -17.38 -2.26
C LEU A 314 -15.03 -16.61 -1.76
N GLU A 315 -14.75 -15.42 -2.32
CA GLU A 315 -13.63 -14.58 -1.91
C GLU A 315 -13.76 -14.12 -0.46
N ALA A 316 -14.92 -13.59 -0.07
CA ALA A 316 -15.17 -13.14 1.29
C ALA A 316 -14.95 -14.25 2.32
N TRP A 317 -15.42 -15.47 2.01
CA TRP A 317 -15.24 -16.63 2.88
C TRP A 317 -13.79 -17.09 2.96
N LEU A 318 -13.09 -17.21 1.83
CA LEU A 318 -11.69 -17.68 1.81
C LEU A 318 -10.74 -16.68 2.50
N ARG A 319 -10.94 -15.38 2.28
CA ARG A 319 -10.11 -14.33 2.88
C ARG A 319 -10.35 -14.16 4.38
N SER A 320 -11.60 -14.27 4.81
CA SER A 320 -11.94 -14.19 6.24
C SER A 320 -11.73 -15.50 7.01
N GLY A 321 -11.59 -16.62 6.30
CA GLY A 321 -11.35 -17.95 6.87
C GLY A 321 -12.56 -18.61 7.54
N SER A 322 -13.74 -17.96 7.58
CA SER A 322 -14.96 -18.56 8.13
C SER A 322 -16.24 -17.94 7.56
N ALA A 323 -17.33 -18.72 7.56
CA ALA A 323 -18.63 -18.23 7.08
C ALA A 323 -19.16 -17.08 7.94
N GLN A 324 -18.95 -17.17 9.26
CA GLN A 324 -19.35 -16.12 10.20
C GLN A 324 -18.60 -14.80 9.95
N ALA A 325 -17.28 -14.84 9.75
CA ALA A 325 -16.49 -13.63 9.49
C ALA A 325 -16.81 -13.00 8.12
N ALA A 326 -17.26 -13.80 7.14
CA ALA A 326 -17.69 -13.30 5.84
C ALA A 326 -19.02 -12.52 5.86
N THR A 327 -19.87 -12.72 6.89
CA THR A 327 -21.21 -12.10 6.97
C THR A 327 -21.17 -10.58 6.86
N ALA A 328 -20.20 -9.93 7.50
CA ALA A 328 -20.09 -8.46 7.52
C ALA A 328 -19.77 -7.89 6.12
N ALA A 329 -18.91 -8.57 5.35
CA ALA A 329 -18.58 -8.16 3.99
C ALA A 329 -19.74 -8.42 3.01
N LEU A 330 -20.54 -9.46 3.26
CA LEU A 330 -21.63 -9.86 2.37
C LEU A 330 -22.99 -9.26 2.74
N GLY A 331 -23.13 -8.69 3.94
CA GLY A 331 -24.40 -8.15 4.44
C GLY A 331 -25.50 -9.20 4.62
N VAL A 332 -25.15 -10.47 4.85
CA VAL A 332 -26.10 -11.60 4.96
C VAL A 332 -25.82 -12.48 6.17
N SER A 333 -26.79 -13.31 6.54
CA SER A 333 -26.64 -14.27 7.66
C SER A 333 -25.61 -15.38 7.36
N GLU A 334 -25.02 -15.96 8.40
CA GLU A 334 -24.10 -17.09 8.23
C GLU A 334 -24.75 -18.29 7.51
N GLY A 335 -26.02 -18.59 7.80
CA GLY A 335 -26.77 -19.66 7.14
C GLY A 335 -26.92 -19.42 5.64
N THR A 336 -27.10 -18.16 5.24
CA THR A 336 -27.12 -17.74 3.83
C THR A 336 -25.75 -17.95 3.18
N VAL A 337 -24.66 -17.54 3.84
CA VAL A 337 -23.29 -17.77 3.35
C VAL A 337 -23.04 -19.26 3.11
N ARG A 338 -23.33 -20.13 4.09
CA ARG A 338 -23.16 -21.59 3.95
C ARG A 338 -23.98 -22.18 2.81
N THR A 339 -25.20 -21.68 2.61
CA THR A 339 -26.07 -22.13 1.51
C THR A 339 -25.51 -21.73 0.15
N ARG A 340 -25.04 -20.48 0.02
CA ARG A 340 -24.38 -20.01 -1.19
C ARG A 340 -23.10 -20.79 -1.49
N LEU A 341 -22.27 -21.06 -0.47
CA LEU A 341 -21.04 -21.86 -0.62
C LEU A 341 -21.33 -23.29 -1.12
N ARG A 342 -22.39 -23.94 -0.64
CA ARG A 342 -22.81 -25.25 -1.18
C ARG A 342 -23.14 -25.17 -2.67
N GLY A 343 -23.85 -24.12 -3.10
CA GLY A 343 -24.13 -23.87 -4.51
C GLY A 343 -22.87 -23.60 -5.35
N VAL A 344 -21.91 -22.86 -4.79
CA VAL A 344 -20.60 -22.60 -5.40
C VAL A 344 -19.81 -23.90 -5.58
N GLY A 345 -19.73 -24.74 -4.54
CA GLY A 345 -19.03 -26.03 -4.61
C GLY A 345 -19.62 -26.95 -5.69
N ALA A 346 -20.95 -26.99 -5.79
CA ALA A 346 -21.63 -27.74 -6.84
C ALA A 346 -21.31 -27.23 -8.25
N ARG A 347 -21.29 -25.91 -8.48
CA ARG A 347 -20.95 -25.32 -9.79
C ARG A 347 -19.50 -25.53 -10.19
N LEU A 348 -18.58 -25.47 -9.23
CA LEU A 348 -17.16 -25.74 -9.47
C LEU A 348 -16.83 -27.24 -9.57
N ALA A 349 -17.78 -28.12 -9.22
CA ALA A 349 -17.53 -29.54 -8.99
C ALA A 349 -16.32 -29.78 -8.08
N ALA A 350 -16.19 -28.95 -7.02
CA ALA A 350 -15.03 -28.91 -6.15
C ALA A 350 -15.41 -29.11 -4.68
N ASP A 351 -14.59 -29.85 -3.93
CA ASP A 351 -14.73 -30.01 -2.49
C ASP A 351 -14.21 -28.77 -1.75
N LEU A 352 -15.13 -27.88 -1.38
CA LEU A 352 -14.80 -26.68 -0.63
C LEU A 352 -14.35 -26.98 0.81
N ASP A 353 -14.54 -28.18 1.35
CA ASP A 353 -13.99 -28.54 2.67
C ASP A 353 -12.51 -28.92 2.60
N HIS A 354 -11.99 -29.22 1.40
CA HIS A 354 -10.59 -29.60 1.21
C HIS A 354 -9.65 -28.37 1.26
N PRO A 355 -8.68 -28.32 2.19
CA PRO A 355 -7.85 -27.12 2.41
C PRO A 355 -6.96 -26.76 1.21
N THR A 356 -6.50 -27.74 0.44
CA THR A 356 -5.73 -27.45 -0.80
C THR A 356 -6.61 -26.86 -1.90
N VAL A 357 -7.88 -27.27 -2.00
CA VAL A 357 -8.83 -26.72 -2.97
C VAL A 357 -9.16 -25.28 -2.59
N GLN A 358 -9.39 -25.01 -1.30
CA GLN A 358 -9.54 -23.64 -0.79
C GLN A 358 -8.35 -22.75 -1.13
N ALA A 359 -7.13 -23.27 -0.98
CA ALA A 359 -5.91 -22.53 -1.28
C ALA A 359 -5.75 -22.21 -2.77
N GLN A 360 -6.02 -23.18 -3.65
CA GLN A 360 -6.04 -22.97 -5.10
C GLN A 360 -7.12 -21.96 -5.51
N LEU A 361 -8.33 -22.05 -4.95
CA LEU A 361 -9.40 -21.10 -5.25
C LEU A 361 -9.06 -19.68 -4.78
N LEU A 362 -8.42 -19.54 -3.62
CA LEU A 362 -7.97 -18.23 -3.15
C LEU A 362 -6.90 -17.66 -4.09
N LEU A 363 -5.97 -18.48 -4.58
CA LEU A 363 -5.01 -18.09 -5.60
C LEU A 363 -5.71 -17.66 -6.90
N ALA A 364 -6.74 -18.38 -7.33
CA ALA A 364 -7.50 -18.04 -8.53
C ALA A 364 -8.15 -16.66 -8.42
N LEU A 365 -8.67 -16.32 -7.23
CA LEU A 365 -9.34 -15.05 -6.92
C LEU A 365 -8.37 -13.87 -6.72
N ARG A 366 -7.05 -14.11 -6.68
CA ARG A 366 -6.05 -13.02 -6.54
C ARG A 366 -5.90 -12.20 -7.82
N VAL A 367 -6.29 -12.75 -8.97
CA VAL A 367 -6.28 -12.00 -10.23
C VAL A 367 -7.59 -11.24 -10.37
N PRO A 368 -7.55 -9.91 -10.56
CA PRO A 368 -8.76 -9.15 -10.84
C PRO A 368 -9.46 -9.73 -12.08
N ALA A 369 -10.78 -9.67 -12.12
CA ALA A 369 -11.58 -10.15 -13.25
C ALA A 369 -11.23 -9.34 -14.53
N GLY A 370 -10.22 -9.81 -15.25
CA GLY A 370 -9.72 -9.19 -16.47
C GLY A 370 -10.44 -9.71 -17.73
N PRO A 371 -10.11 -9.15 -18.90
CA PRO A 371 -10.73 -9.52 -20.18
C PRO A 371 -10.30 -10.91 -20.70
N ALA A 372 -9.46 -11.64 -19.96
CA ALA A 372 -9.05 -12.99 -20.31
C ALA A 372 -10.29 -13.90 -20.41
N ARG A 373 -10.65 -14.27 -21.64
CA ARG A 373 -11.78 -15.16 -21.91
C ARG A 373 -11.27 -16.59 -21.93
N ALA A 374 -11.60 -17.34 -20.88
CA ALA A 374 -11.52 -18.79 -20.95
C ALA A 374 -12.69 -19.33 -21.78
N THR A 375 -12.41 -20.29 -22.65
CA THR A 375 -13.42 -20.96 -23.49
C THR A 375 -13.95 -22.24 -22.86
N ALA A 376 -13.26 -22.77 -21.85
CA ALA A 376 -13.63 -23.98 -21.13
C ALA A 376 -13.30 -23.84 -19.65
N ALA A 377 -14.14 -24.46 -18.80
CA ALA A 377 -13.90 -24.53 -17.36
C ALA A 377 -12.83 -25.58 -17.04
N VAL A 378 -11.99 -25.29 -16.06
CA VAL A 378 -10.99 -26.23 -15.54
C VAL A 378 -11.38 -26.66 -14.14
N PRO A 379 -11.46 -27.98 -13.84
CA PRO A 379 -11.78 -28.45 -12.51
C PRO A 379 -10.66 -28.14 -11.53
N VAL A 380 -11.03 -27.89 -10.27
CA VAL A 380 -10.08 -27.66 -9.18
C VAL A 380 -9.92 -28.96 -8.41
N LEU A 381 -8.73 -29.56 -8.50
CA LEU A 381 -8.41 -30.85 -7.90
C LEU A 381 -7.36 -30.67 -6.79
N PRO A 382 -7.42 -31.46 -5.71
CA PRO A 382 -6.47 -31.37 -4.61
C PRO A 382 -5.03 -31.70 -5.03
N HIS A 383 -4.85 -32.44 -6.13
CA HIS A 383 -3.56 -32.77 -6.70
C HIS A 383 -3.50 -32.42 -8.20
N PRO A 384 -2.38 -31.85 -8.69
CA PRO A 384 -1.23 -31.38 -7.89
C PRO A 384 -1.57 -30.12 -7.06
N PRO A 385 -0.94 -29.90 -5.88
CA PRO A 385 -1.26 -28.75 -5.03
C PRO A 385 -1.04 -27.40 -5.74
N VAL A 386 0.11 -27.24 -6.41
CA VAL A 386 0.31 -26.18 -7.40
C VAL A 386 -0.01 -26.76 -8.79
N PRO A 387 -1.02 -26.24 -9.50
CA PRO A 387 -1.38 -26.71 -10.84
C PRO A 387 -0.23 -26.57 -11.85
N ASP A 388 0.02 -27.62 -12.64
CA ASP A 388 1.06 -27.63 -13.69
C ASP A 388 0.82 -26.53 -14.76
N ALA A 389 -0.44 -26.09 -14.93
CA ALA A 389 -0.80 -24.96 -15.79
C ALA A 389 -0.22 -23.62 -15.32
N LEU A 390 0.06 -23.48 -14.02
CA LEU A 390 0.67 -22.28 -13.44
C LEU A 390 2.19 -22.39 -13.47
N LEU A 391 2.71 -23.46 -12.88
CA LEU A 391 4.14 -23.65 -12.67
C LEU A 391 4.50 -25.13 -12.82
N GLY A 392 5.51 -25.43 -13.62
CA GLY A 392 5.96 -26.81 -13.81
C GLY A 392 6.43 -27.43 -12.49
N ARG A 393 6.19 -28.74 -12.30
CA ARG A 393 6.45 -29.48 -11.06
C ARG A 393 7.81 -29.23 -10.41
N GLU A 394 8.90 -29.18 -11.19
CA GLU A 394 10.25 -28.93 -10.66
C GLU A 394 10.40 -27.52 -10.11
N HIS A 395 9.89 -26.51 -10.82
CA HIS A 395 9.89 -25.12 -10.38
C HIS A 395 9.00 -24.93 -9.15
N ALA A 396 7.84 -25.59 -9.11
CA ALA A 396 6.95 -25.58 -7.95
C ALA A 396 7.61 -26.20 -6.71
N ARG A 397 8.34 -27.31 -6.87
CA ARG A 397 9.15 -27.91 -5.79
C ARG A 397 10.29 -27.00 -5.35
N GLY A 398 11.03 -26.41 -6.29
CA GLY A 398 12.11 -25.47 -5.98
C GLY A 398 11.63 -24.27 -5.15
N TRP A 399 10.50 -23.67 -5.55
CA TRP A 399 9.85 -22.59 -4.79
C TRP A 399 9.45 -23.06 -3.39
N ALA A 400 8.73 -24.18 -3.28
CA ALA A 400 8.23 -24.68 -2.01
C ALA A 400 9.38 -25.06 -1.04
N SER A 401 10.44 -25.69 -1.55
CA SER A 401 11.62 -26.03 -0.77
C SER A 401 12.37 -24.78 -0.29
N ALA A 402 12.52 -23.75 -1.14
CA ALA A 402 13.16 -22.50 -0.74
C ALA A 402 12.39 -21.78 0.36
N LEU A 403 11.05 -21.74 0.27
CA LEU A 403 10.21 -21.13 1.29
C LEU A 403 10.28 -21.86 2.64
N LEU A 404 10.37 -23.19 2.62
CA LEU A 404 10.31 -24.03 3.82
C LEU A 404 11.70 -24.39 4.37
N GLU A 405 12.78 -23.93 3.74
CA GLU A 405 14.17 -24.17 4.14
C GLU A 405 14.44 -23.85 5.62
N PRO A 406 13.93 -22.74 6.19
CA PRO A 406 14.17 -22.42 7.60
C PRO A 406 13.52 -23.38 8.60
N LEU A 407 12.62 -24.27 8.16
CA LEU A 407 11.89 -25.18 9.04
C LEU A 407 12.53 -26.56 9.09
N ASP A 408 12.80 -27.04 10.31
CA ASP A 408 13.17 -28.43 10.53
C ASP A 408 12.01 -29.41 10.20
N LYS A 409 12.32 -30.71 10.10
CA LYS A 409 11.31 -31.75 9.76
C LYS A 409 10.12 -31.77 10.73
N ARG A 410 10.36 -31.58 12.02
CA ARG A 410 9.32 -31.58 13.06
C ARG A 410 8.35 -30.42 12.85
N LEU A 411 8.87 -29.22 12.63
CA LEU A 411 8.08 -28.02 12.38
C LEU A 411 7.30 -28.14 11.06
N ARG A 412 7.89 -28.70 10.00
CA ARG A 412 7.18 -28.97 8.74
C ARG A 412 6.01 -29.93 8.91
N ILE A 413 6.19 -31.05 9.63
CA ILE A 413 5.10 -32.01 9.90
C ILE A 413 3.99 -31.36 10.72
N ALA A 414 4.35 -30.62 11.76
CA ALA A 414 3.38 -29.94 12.62
C ALA A 414 2.58 -28.87 11.86
N LEU A 415 3.27 -28.05 11.05
CA LEU A 415 2.66 -27.06 10.18
C LEU A 415 1.71 -27.72 9.17
N ARG A 416 2.15 -28.80 8.51
CA ARG A 416 1.35 -29.56 7.55
C ARG A 416 0.04 -30.04 8.14
N CYS A 417 0.10 -30.71 9.29
CA CYS A 417 -1.09 -31.24 9.98
C CYS A 417 -2.01 -30.10 10.43
N TRP A 418 -1.46 -29.03 10.99
CA TRP A 418 -2.25 -27.88 11.41
C TRP A 418 -2.97 -27.18 10.25
N LEU A 419 -2.32 -27.06 9.09
CA LEU A 419 -2.92 -26.54 7.87
C LEU A 419 -3.98 -27.48 7.29
N ALA A 420 -3.80 -28.80 7.41
CA ALA A 420 -4.83 -29.78 7.03
C ALA A 420 -6.12 -29.59 7.85
N HIS A 421 -5.99 -29.17 9.11
CA HIS A 421 -7.10 -28.79 10.00
C HIS A 421 -7.52 -27.32 9.89
N ARG A 422 -7.23 -26.65 8.77
CA ARG A 422 -7.65 -25.26 8.48
C ARG A 422 -7.19 -24.25 9.54
N GLY A 423 -6.07 -24.52 10.20
CA GLY A 423 -5.53 -23.67 11.26
C GLY A 423 -6.15 -23.88 12.64
N ARG A 424 -6.97 -24.93 12.84
CA ARG A 424 -7.55 -25.25 14.15
C ARG A 424 -6.56 -26.05 14.99
N THR A 425 -6.07 -25.46 16.09
CA THR A 425 -5.05 -26.07 16.95
C THR A 425 -5.54 -27.33 17.67
N ALA A 426 -6.79 -27.36 18.14
CA ALA A 426 -7.32 -28.49 18.91
C ALA A 426 -7.34 -29.82 18.13
N PRO A 427 -7.94 -29.92 16.92
CA PRO A 427 -7.93 -31.17 16.15
C PRO A 427 -6.54 -31.55 15.65
N ALA A 428 -5.71 -30.59 15.24
CA ALA A 428 -4.34 -30.85 14.83
C ALA A 428 -3.49 -31.41 15.99
N ALA A 429 -3.61 -30.84 17.19
CA ALA A 429 -2.90 -31.33 18.37
C ALA A 429 -3.33 -32.76 18.72
N ALA A 430 -4.62 -33.08 18.57
CA ALA A 430 -5.14 -34.43 18.80
C ALA A 430 -4.54 -35.44 17.80
N GLU A 431 -4.49 -35.11 16.51
CA GLU A 431 -3.90 -35.96 15.47
C GLU A 431 -2.39 -36.17 15.66
N LEU A 432 -1.68 -35.11 16.05
CA LEU A 432 -0.24 -35.16 16.35
C LEU A 432 0.07 -35.83 17.70
N VAL A 433 -0.96 -36.12 18.51
CA VAL A 433 -0.82 -36.62 19.89
C VAL A 433 0.06 -35.67 20.74
N LEU A 434 -0.19 -34.36 20.60
CA LEU A 434 0.50 -33.29 21.33
C LEU A 434 -0.47 -32.55 22.24
N HIS A 435 0.08 -31.93 23.29
CA HIS A 435 -0.69 -30.95 24.04
C HIS A 435 -0.88 -29.68 23.19
N ARG A 436 -2.02 -29.00 23.33
CA ARG A 436 -2.36 -27.79 22.55
C ARG A 436 -1.28 -26.70 22.69
N THR A 437 -0.75 -26.49 23.90
CA THR A 437 0.29 -25.50 24.15
C THR A 437 1.59 -25.83 23.43
N THR A 438 1.97 -27.11 23.37
CA THR A 438 3.16 -27.56 22.63
C THR A 438 3.03 -27.25 21.14
N LEU A 439 1.87 -27.55 20.54
CA LEU A 439 1.62 -27.20 19.14
C LEU A 439 1.64 -25.68 18.94
N THR A 440 1.04 -24.90 19.83
CA THR A 440 1.09 -23.42 19.76
C THR A 440 2.53 -22.90 19.81
N THR A 441 3.40 -23.45 20.67
CA THR A 441 4.81 -23.08 20.73
C THR A 441 5.52 -23.39 19.40
N TRP A 442 5.31 -24.58 18.83
CA TRP A 442 5.92 -24.97 17.55
C TRP A 442 5.41 -24.11 16.39
N LEU A 443 4.13 -23.75 16.37
CA LEU A 443 3.59 -22.82 15.37
C LEU A 443 4.17 -21.41 15.54
N GLY A 444 4.42 -20.97 16.78
CA GLY A 444 5.14 -19.72 17.05
C GLY A 444 6.63 -19.76 16.65
N GLU A 445 7.27 -20.92 16.70
CA GLU A 445 8.60 -21.15 16.10
C GLU A 445 8.52 -21.05 14.56
N CYS A 446 7.52 -21.69 13.93
CA CYS A 446 7.31 -21.62 12.48
C CYS A 446 7.11 -20.18 12.00
N GLY A 447 6.21 -19.43 12.64
CA GLY A 447 5.93 -18.04 12.26
C GLY A 447 7.16 -17.14 12.36
N ARG A 448 7.99 -17.33 13.40
CA ARG A 448 9.25 -16.57 13.55
C ARG A 448 10.31 -16.96 12.53
N ALA A 449 10.49 -18.26 12.29
CA ALA A 449 11.48 -18.74 11.33
C ALA A 449 11.17 -18.29 9.90
N LEU A 450 9.88 -18.22 9.54
CA LEU A 450 9.44 -17.76 8.22
C LEU A 450 9.22 -16.25 8.14
N GLY A 451 9.17 -15.53 9.27
CA GLY A 451 8.78 -14.12 9.31
C GLY A 451 7.33 -13.87 8.88
N LEU A 452 6.42 -14.79 9.20
CA LEU A 452 5.03 -14.80 8.72
C LEU A 452 4.02 -14.78 9.87
N ASP A 453 2.89 -14.10 9.63
CA ASP A 453 1.71 -14.20 10.48
C ASP A 453 0.82 -15.38 10.06
N LEU A 454 0.90 -16.47 10.82
CA LEU A 454 0.08 -17.66 10.58
C LEU A 454 -1.41 -17.44 10.91
N SER A 455 -1.79 -16.33 11.54
CA SER A 455 -3.19 -15.97 11.78
C SER A 455 -3.93 -15.56 10.51
N SER A 456 -3.20 -15.13 9.47
CA SER A 456 -3.77 -14.77 8.17
C SER A 456 -4.24 -15.99 7.38
N ALA A 457 -5.51 -15.99 6.97
CA ALA A 457 -6.08 -17.06 6.13
C ALA A 457 -5.38 -17.15 4.77
N THR A 458 -4.96 -16.01 4.22
CA THR A 458 -4.22 -15.93 2.97
C THR A 458 -2.84 -16.57 3.08
N VAL A 459 -2.10 -16.24 4.16
CA VAL A 459 -0.78 -16.84 4.42
C VAL A 459 -0.91 -18.35 4.57
N ARG A 460 -1.92 -18.82 5.33
CA ARG A 460 -2.17 -20.27 5.49
C ARG A 460 -2.48 -20.97 4.18
N ALA A 461 -3.25 -20.34 3.29
CA ALA A 461 -3.57 -20.90 1.99
C ALA A 461 -2.32 -21.10 1.13
N GLU A 462 -1.47 -20.08 0.99
CA GLU A 462 -0.23 -20.22 0.21
C GLU A 462 0.77 -21.20 0.86
N LEU A 463 0.90 -21.18 2.20
CA LEU A 463 1.71 -22.16 2.93
C LEU A 463 1.19 -23.59 2.73
N ARG A 464 -0.13 -23.79 2.62
CA ARG A 464 -0.71 -25.10 2.32
C ARG A 464 -0.24 -25.61 0.96
N LEU A 465 -0.20 -24.75 -0.06
CA LEU A 465 0.32 -25.11 -1.37
C LEU A 465 1.80 -25.50 -1.31
N ALA A 466 2.62 -24.72 -0.60
CA ALA A 466 4.04 -25.00 -0.45
C ALA A 466 4.29 -26.32 0.29
N VAL A 467 3.68 -26.50 1.46
CA VAL A 467 3.91 -27.69 2.29
C VAL A 467 3.47 -28.97 1.60
N GLU A 468 2.34 -28.98 0.88
CA GLU A 468 1.93 -30.16 0.13
C GLU A 468 2.76 -30.38 -1.15
N THR A 469 3.35 -29.33 -1.72
CA THR A 469 4.23 -29.46 -2.90
C THR A 469 5.60 -30.01 -2.52
N ALA A 470 6.14 -29.60 -1.36
CA ALA A 470 7.43 -30.05 -0.83
C ALA A 470 7.34 -31.33 0.00
N ALA A 471 6.13 -31.81 0.32
CA ALA A 471 5.93 -32.95 1.20
C ALA A 471 6.68 -34.20 0.70
N ALA A 472 7.59 -34.70 1.53
CA ALA A 472 8.18 -36.02 1.34
C ALA A 472 7.21 -37.11 1.83
N PRO A 473 7.33 -38.36 1.32
CA PRO A 473 6.56 -39.50 1.84
C PRO A 473 6.70 -39.69 3.36
N ASP A 474 7.86 -39.30 3.92
CA ASP A 474 8.16 -39.42 5.35
C ASP A 474 7.68 -38.23 6.20
N ASP A 475 7.04 -37.22 5.61
CA ASP A 475 6.50 -36.06 6.32
C ASP A 475 5.08 -36.35 6.85
N VAL A 476 4.97 -37.43 7.63
CA VAL A 476 3.73 -37.89 8.25
C VAL A 476 3.76 -37.70 9.76
N PRO A 477 2.60 -37.49 10.43
CA PRO A 477 2.52 -37.40 11.90
C PRO A 477 3.23 -38.53 12.64
N ALA A 478 3.22 -39.74 12.08
CA ALA A 478 3.88 -40.91 12.67
C ALA A 478 5.41 -40.82 12.69
N ALA A 479 6.01 -40.00 11.83
CA ALA A 479 7.45 -39.78 11.76
C ALA A 479 7.95 -38.74 12.77
N LEU A 480 7.04 -38.09 13.51
CA LEU A 480 7.46 -37.27 14.64
C LEU A 480 8.11 -38.16 15.71
N PRO A 481 9.21 -37.73 16.33
CA PRO A 481 9.88 -38.49 17.37
C PRO A 481 8.90 -38.71 18.54
N ARG A 482 8.34 -39.92 18.63
CA ARG A 482 7.52 -40.35 19.76
C ARG A 482 8.46 -40.77 20.88
N ARG A 483 8.57 -39.97 21.94
CA ARG A 483 9.30 -40.35 23.16
C ARG A 483 8.31 -40.55 24.31
N GLY A 484 8.32 -41.74 24.90
CA GLY A 484 7.37 -42.18 25.91
C GLY A 484 7.18 -41.20 27.06
N GLY A 485 5.94 -40.75 27.24
CA GLY A 485 5.36 -40.37 28.52
C GLY A 485 5.68 -38.99 29.14
N ARG A 486 6.81 -38.31 28.87
CA ARG A 486 7.13 -37.02 29.53
C ARG A 486 7.91 -36.05 28.63
N THR A 487 7.45 -34.80 28.57
CA THR A 487 7.88 -33.71 27.68
C THR A 487 9.29 -33.18 27.95
N TYR A 488 9.99 -32.84 26.86
CA TYR A 488 11.32 -32.22 26.77
C TYR A 488 11.58 -31.08 27.78
N ARG A 489 12.67 -31.19 28.54
CA ARG A 489 13.57 -30.05 28.82
C ARG A 489 14.68 -30.10 27.77
N GLY A 490 14.83 -29.03 26.99
CA GLY A 490 15.91 -28.94 26.01
C GLY A 490 17.28 -28.97 26.71
N ALA A 491 18.24 -29.64 26.08
CA ALA A 491 19.64 -29.44 26.40
C ALA A 491 19.98 -27.97 26.11
N ARG A 492 20.46 -27.25 27.12
CA ARG A 492 21.15 -25.97 26.92
C ARG A 492 22.53 -26.26 26.29
N PRO A 493 23.10 -25.29 25.54
CA PRO A 493 24.36 -25.45 24.83
C PRO A 493 25.51 -25.87 25.75
#